data_AF-A0A2H0YSK5-F1
#
_entry.id   AF-A0A2H0YSK5-F1
#
_cell.length_a   1.000
_cell.length_b   1.000
_cell.length_c   1.000
_cell.angle_alpha   90.00
_cell.angle_beta   90.00
_cell.angle_gamma   90.00
#
_symmetry.space_group_name_H-M   'P 1'
#
loop_
_entity.id
_entity.type
_entity.pdbx_description
1 polymer ?
#
loop_
_entity_poly.entity_id
_entity_poly.type
_entity_poly.pdbx_seq_one_letter_code
_entity_poly.pdbx_strand_id
1 'polypeptide(L)'
;MIKIKSIVYLIVALLLFVLTFIYLKIDLVTVLKLISDVNILLLCGGLIIFSFTFPVYSFRSYILIKTIKKNISYVTISVITYINMAVNYLTPFKLGIPSKLYFLKKIYSISYTDGGIISVIEILIEVLALALFSVFWSLIFGQSGYILPLILLCIFLSIFILGILFFKIPNIIKKIISKISNKFAKIEYTLENSNKIAFRCLVPSILLTLLILII
;
A
#
# COMPACT_ATOMS: atom_id res chain seq x y z
N MET A 1 11.84 22.49 4.66
CA MET A 1 13.01 22.00 5.44
C MET A 1 13.15 20.49 5.24
N ILE A 2 14.09 20.06 4.41
CA ILE A 2 14.47 18.64 4.31
C ILE A 2 15.15 18.30 5.63
N LYS A 3 14.56 17.38 6.40
CA LYS A 3 15.12 16.97 7.70
C LYS A 3 16.47 16.31 7.44
N ILE A 4 17.50 16.65 8.23
CA ILE A 4 18.86 16.06 8.16
C ILE A 4 18.83 14.53 8.05
N LYS A 5 17.84 13.88 8.69
CA LYS A 5 17.58 12.43 8.57
C LYS A 5 17.34 11.95 7.13
N SER A 6 16.62 12.71 6.29
CA SER A 6 16.35 12.35 4.89
C SER A 6 17.62 12.35 4.04
N ILE A 7 18.56 13.26 4.33
CA ILE A 7 19.86 13.33 3.65
C ILE A 7 20.72 12.12 4.06
N VAL A 8 20.71 11.76 5.35
CA VAL A 8 21.42 10.57 5.84
C VAL A 8 20.87 9.29 5.18
N TYR A 9 19.55 9.14 5.06
CA TYR A 9 18.98 7.97 4.36
C TYR A 9 19.36 7.91 2.88
N LEU A 10 19.41 9.05 2.19
CA LEU A 10 19.83 9.12 0.80
C LEU A 10 21.31 8.70 0.65
N ILE A 11 22.18 9.20 1.52
CA ILE A 11 23.61 8.84 1.53
C ILE A 11 23.78 7.34 1.79
N VAL A 12 23.06 6.79 2.78
CA VAL A 12 23.10 5.36 3.10
C VAL A 12 22.59 4.52 1.93
N ALA A 13 21.51 4.93 1.26
CA ALA A 13 20.97 4.24 0.09
C ALA A 13 21.95 4.26 -1.10
N LEU A 14 22.58 5.41 -1.37
CA LEU A 14 23.62 5.54 -2.38
C LEU A 14 24.84 4.67 -2.05
N LEU A 15 25.25 4.64 -0.79
CA LEU A 15 26.40 3.87 -0.35
C LEU A 15 26.12 2.36 -0.42
N LEU A 16 24.91 1.92 -0.05
CA LEU A 16 24.45 0.55 -0.27
C LEU A 16 24.39 0.20 -1.75
N PHE A 17 23.87 1.08 -2.60
CA PHE A 17 23.82 0.88 -4.04
C PHE A 17 25.23 0.66 -4.61
N VAL A 18 26.18 1.55 -4.29
CA VAL A 18 27.59 1.42 -4.71
C VAL A 18 28.24 0.15 -4.16
N LEU A 19 28.03 -0.16 -2.87
CA LEU A 19 28.54 -1.40 -2.27
C LEU A 19 27.98 -2.65 -2.95
N THR A 20 26.72 -2.62 -3.38
CA THR A 20 26.10 -3.75 -4.09
C THR A 20 26.76 -3.98 -5.45
N PHE A 21 27.07 -2.90 -6.18
CA PHE A 21 27.82 -2.98 -7.45
C PHE A 21 29.24 -3.53 -7.26
N ILE A 22 29.94 -3.09 -6.20
CA ILE A 22 31.30 -3.55 -5.87
C ILE A 22 31.26 -5.03 -5.44
N TYR A 23 30.34 -5.39 -4.54
CA TYR A 23 30.21 -6.75 -3.99
C TYR A 23 29.83 -7.76 -5.07
N LEU A 24 28.86 -7.43 -5.93
CA LEU A 24 28.45 -8.28 -7.04
C LEU A 24 29.43 -8.25 -8.22
N LYS A 25 30.50 -7.44 -8.15
CA LYS A 25 31.48 -7.23 -9.23
C LYS A 25 30.80 -6.93 -10.57
N ILE A 26 29.75 -6.10 -10.53
CA ILE A 26 29.00 -5.74 -11.72
C ILE A 26 29.89 -4.85 -12.58
N ASP A 27 30.27 -5.35 -13.77
CA ASP A 27 31.00 -4.56 -14.74
C ASP A 27 30.06 -3.52 -15.38
N LEU A 28 30.24 -2.26 -14.97
CA LEU A 28 29.48 -1.12 -15.48
C LEU A 28 29.61 -0.97 -17.00
N VAL A 29 30.76 -1.31 -17.59
CA VAL A 29 30.96 -1.23 -19.03
C VAL A 29 30.06 -2.25 -19.73
N THR A 30 30.01 -3.48 -19.21
CA THR A 30 29.11 -4.52 -19.71
C THR A 30 27.65 -4.13 -19.52
N VAL A 31 27.25 -3.55 -18.39
CA VAL A 31 25.87 -3.07 -18.18
C VAL A 31 25.49 -1.97 -19.17
N LEU A 32 26.36 -0.97 -19.37
CA LEU A 32 26.11 0.12 -20.32
C LEU A 32 26.01 -0.39 -21.75
N LYS A 33 26.84 -1.37 -22.12
CA LYS A 33 26.78 -2.02 -23.44
C LYS A 33 25.50 -2.84 -23.61
N LEU A 34 25.06 -3.55 -22.58
CA LEU A 34 23.78 -4.25 -22.61
C LEU A 34 22.60 -3.28 -22.74
N ILE A 35 22.68 -2.09 -22.13
CA ILE A 35 21.68 -1.03 -22.27
C ILE A 35 21.67 -0.48 -23.71
N SER A 36 22.83 -0.26 -24.33
CA SER A 36 22.90 0.20 -25.73
C SER A 36 22.39 -0.83 -26.73
N ASP A 37 22.51 -2.11 -26.40
CA ASP A 37 22.09 -3.23 -27.24
C ASP A 37 20.63 -3.63 -26.98
N VAL A 38 19.88 -2.89 -26.15
CA VAL A 38 18.46 -3.18 -25.88
C VAL A 38 17.66 -3.05 -27.17
N ASN A 39 16.88 -4.10 -27.47
CA ASN A 39 15.92 -4.06 -28.56
C ASN A 39 14.82 -3.02 -28.26
N ILE A 40 14.81 -1.93 -29.03
CA ILE A 40 13.84 -0.84 -28.89
C ILE A 40 12.39 -1.32 -28.97
N LEU A 41 12.11 -2.34 -29.79
CA LEU A 41 10.76 -2.91 -29.91
C LEU A 41 10.34 -3.61 -28.62
N LEU A 42 11.27 -4.29 -27.94
CA LEU A 42 11.01 -4.95 -26.68
C LEU A 42 10.78 -3.93 -25.56
N LEU A 43 11.52 -2.81 -25.59
CA LEU A 43 11.30 -1.68 -24.69
C LEU A 43 9.95 -1.01 -24.92
N CYS A 44 9.59 -0.73 -26.18
CA CYS A 44 8.27 -0.20 -26.54
C CYS A 44 7.14 -1.17 -26.16
N GLY A 45 7.31 -2.46 -26.40
CA GLY A 45 6.35 -3.50 -25.99
C GLY A 45 6.14 -3.51 -24.47
N GLY A 46 7.23 -3.40 -23.70
CA GLY A 46 7.17 -3.27 -22.25
C GLY A 46 6.39 -2.02 -21.80
N LEU A 47 6.63 -0.87 -22.45
CA LEU A 47 5.90 0.37 -22.17
C LEU A 47 4.40 0.26 -22.49
N ILE A 48 4.04 -0.42 -23.59
CA ILE A 48 2.64 -0.66 -23.96
C ILE A 48 1.97 -1.54 -22.90
N ILE A 49 2.58 -2.66 -22.52
CA ILE A 49 2.05 -3.55 -21.48
C ILE A 49 1.91 -2.80 -20.15
N PHE A 50 2.93 -2.01 -19.78
CA PHE A 50 2.88 -1.18 -18.58
C PHE A 50 1.72 -0.17 -18.64
N SER A 51 1.48 0.45 -19.79
CA SER A 51 0.39 1.40 -19.99
C SER A 51 -1.00 0.77 -19.79
N PHE A 52 -1.18 -0.51 -20.09
CA PHE A 52 -2.42 -1.25 -19.81
C PHE A 52 -2.65 -1.51 -18.31
N THR A 53 -1.61 -1.44 -17.48
CA THR A 53 -1.75 -1.58 -16.02
C THR A 53 -2.62 -0.47 -15.44
N PHE A 54 -2.49 0.74 -15.99
CA PHE A 54 -3.20 1.92 -15.51
C PHE A 54 -4.74 1.85 -15.63
N PRO A 55 -5.34 1.55 -16.80
CA PRO A 55 -6.80 1.45 -16.92
C PRO A 55 -7.38 0.31 -16.08
N VAL A 56 -6.69 -0.83 -15.99
CA VAL A 56 -7.11 -1.97 -15.15
C VAL A 56 -7.14 -1.57 -13.67
N TYR A 57 -6.04 -0.96 -13.19
CA TYR A 57 -5.92 -0.52 -11.80
C TYR A 57 -6.95 0.57 -11.45
N SER A 58 -7.20 1.51 -12.38
CA SER A 58 -8.20 2.56 -12.25
C SER A 58 -9.64 2.03 -12.24
N PHE A 59 -9.95 1.07 -13.12
CA PHE A 59 -11.28 0.45 -13.19
C PHE A 59 -11.60 -0.36 -11.94
N ARG A 60 -10.63 -1.12 -11.44
CA ARG A 60 -10.78 -1.85 -10.17
C ARG A 60 -11.03 -0.88 -9.01
N SER A 61 -10.21 0.17 -8.89
CA SER A 61 -10.39 1.20 -7.86
C SER A 61 -11.78 1.84 -7.95
N TYR A 62 -12.24 2.14 -9.17
CA TYR A 62 -13.57 2.69 -9.41
C TYR A 62 -14.68 1.77 -8.93
N ILE A 63 -14.65 0.48 -9.29
CA ILE A 63 -15.65 -0.50 -8.84
C ILE A 63 -15.70 -0.56 -7.31
N LEU A 64 -14.55 -0.68 -6.66
CA LEU A 64 -14.48 -0.79 -5.19
C LEU A 64 -15.03 0.47 -4.50
N ILE A 65 -14.64 1.66 -4.97
CA ILE A 65 -15.12 2.92 -4.39
C ILE A 65 -16.63 3.09 -4.65
N LYS A 66 -17.15 2.60 -5.78
CA LYS A 66 -18.58 2.68 -6.13
C LYS A 66 -19.46 1.91 -5.16
N THR A 67 -18.92 0.88 -4.51
CA THR A 67 -19.64 0.13 -3.46
C THR A 67 -19.96 0.99 -2.23
N ILE A 68 -19.13 2.01 -1.95
CA ILE A 68 -19.30 2.91 -0.80
C ILE A 68 -20.01 4.20 -1.23
N LYS A 69 -19.67 4.75 -2.41
CA LYS A 69 -20.23 6.00 -2.93
C LYS A 69 -20.76 5.80 -4.35
N LYS A 70 -22.08 5.84 -4.51
CA LYS A 70 -22.74 5.57 -5.80
C LYS A 70 -22.46 6.63 -6.88
N ASN A 71 -22.36 7.90 -6.49
CA ASN A 71 -22.17 9.03 -7.42
C ASN A 71 -20.68 9.39 -7.52
N ILE A 72 -19.92 8.59 -8.25
CA ILE A 72 -18.49 8.83 -8.52
C ILE A 72 -18.21 8.76 -10.02
N SER A 73 -17.31 9.62 -10.49
CA SER A 73 -16.85 9.64 -11.88
C SER A 73 -15.63 8.75 -12.07
N TYR A 74 -15.66 7.87 -13.07
CA TYR A 74 -14.52 7.03 -13.44
C TYR A 74 -13.29 7.86 -13.80
N VAL A 75 -13.49 8.99 -14.51
CA VAL A 75 -12.39 9.88 -14.92
C VAL A 75 -11.66 10.42 -13.69
N THR A 76 -12.40 10.92 -12.70
CA THR A 76 -11.81 11.47 -11.48
C THR A 76 -11.09 10.39 -10.68
N ILE A 77 -11.65 9.17 -10.57
CA ILE A 77 -10.97 8.06 -9.91
C ILE A 77 -9.68 7.69 -10.65
N SER A 78 -9.70 7.67 -11.99
CA SER A 78 -8.51 7.40 -12.80
C SER A 78 -7.41 8.43 -12.54
N VAL A 79 -7.75 9.72 -12.44
CA VAL A 79 -6.78 10.77 -12.09
C VAL A 79 -6.21 10.58 -10.69
N ILE A 80 -7.05 10.31 -9.67
CA ILE A 80 -6.59 10.03 -8.30
C ILE A 80 -5.63 8.84 -8.29
N THR A 81 -5.98 7.80 -9.04
CA THR A 81 -5.20 6.57 -9.19
C THR A 81 -3.85 6.83 -9.87
N TYR A 82 -3.82 7.69 -10.90
CA TYR A 82 -2.60 8.09 -11.58
C TYR A 82 -1.65 8.82 -10.62
N ILE A 83 -2.19 9.79 -9.88
CA ILE A 83 -1.43 10.55 -8.88
C ILE A 83 -0.88 9.60 -7.80
N ASN A 84 -1.69 8.68 -7.31
CA ASN A 84 -1.27 7.64 -6.37
C ASN A 84 -0.09 6.81 -6.90
N MET A 85 -0.17 6.32 -8.14
CA MET A 85 0.93 5.57 -8.76
C MET A 85 2.18 6.43 -8.93
N ALA A 86 2.05 7.65 -9.44
CA ALA A 86 3.17 8.57 -9.61
C ALA A 86 3.86 8.88 -8.27
N VAL A 87 3.10 9.15 -7.21
CA VAL A 87 3.65 9.37 -5.87
C VAL A 87 4.35 8.12 -5.34
N ASN A 88 3.79 6.93 -5.57
CA ASN A 88 4.44 5.67 -5.17
C ASN A 88 5.76 5.42 -5.91
N TYR A 89 5.87 5.78 -7.19
CA TYR A 89 7.10 5.61 -7.95
C TYR A 89 8.16 6.68 -7.61
N LEU A 90 7.73 7.90 -7.28
CA LEU A 90 8.64 9.00 -6.97
C LEU A 90 9.14 8.99 -5.51
N THR A 91 8.41 8.39 -4.59
CA THR A 91 8.71 8.48 -3.15
C THR A 91 9.12 7.12 -2.56
N PRO A 92 10.20 7.07 -1.77
CA PRO A 92 10.66 5.81 -1.16
C PRO A 92 9.74 5.33 -0.02
N PHE A 93 8.78 6.15 0.42
CA PHE A 93 7.97 5.90 1.63
C PHE A 93 6.55 5.36 1.34
N LYS A 94 6.28 4.81 0.15
CA LYS A 94 4.94 4.30 -0.24
C LYS A 94 3.82 5.29 0.06
N LEU A 95 4.05 6.58 -0.22
CA LEU A 95 3.09 7.67 0.08
C LEU A 95 1.86 7.67 -0.83
N GLY A 96 1.79 6.75 -1.80
CA GLY A 96 0.65 6.63 -2.69
C GLY A 96 -0.66 6.41 -1.94
N ILE A 97 -0.71 5.48 -0.98
CA ILE A 97 -1.94 5.20 -0.23
C ILE A 97 -2.43 6.45 0.53
N PRO A 98 -1.60 7.12 1.37
CA PRO A 98 -1.97 8.40 1.97
C PRO A 98 -2.47 9.44 0.98
N SER A 99 -1.83 9.54 -0.20
CA SER A 99 -2.24 10.49 -1.24
C SER A 99 -3.63 10.17 -1.79
N LYS A 100 -3.90 8.89 -2.09
CA LYS A 100 -5.22 8.42 -2.53
C LYS A 100 -6.29 8.72 -1.49
N LEU A 101 -6.03 8.40 -0.23
CA LEU A 101 -6.95 8.67 0.88
C LEU A 101 -7.26 10.17 1.03
N TYR A 102 -6.24 11.01 0.94
CA TYR A 102 -6.39 12.47 0.97
C TYR A 102 -7.32 12.95 -0.15
N PHE A 103 -7.11 12.53 -1.40
CA PHE A 103 -7.96 12.95 -2.51
C PHE A 103 -9.38 12.39 -2.43
N LEU A 104 -9.56 11.13 -2.00
CA LEU A 104 -10.89 10.55 -1.79
C LEU A 104 -11.67 11.27 -0.70
N LYS A 105 -11.00 11.67 0.39
CA LYS A 105 -11.61 12.50 1.44
C LYS A 105 -11.98 13.88 0.92
N LYS A 106 -11.09 14.53 0.17
CA LYS A 106 -11.29 15.91 -0.32
C LYS A 106 -12.38 16.01 -1.39
N ILE A 107 -12.43 15.07 -2.32
CA ILE A 107 -13.32 15.15 -3.50
C ILE A 107 -14.67 14.47 -3.22
N TYR A 108 -14.67 13.31 -2.55
CA TYR A 108 -15.87 12.49 -2.38
C TYR A 108 -16.36 12.38 -0.93
N SER A 109 -15.70 13.05 0.02
CA SER A 109 -15.99 13.00 1.45
C SER A 109 -15.93 11.60 2.05
N ILE A 110 -15.21 10.67 1.41
CA ILE A 110 -15.02 9.30 1.91
C ILE A 110 -14.14 9.35 3.16
N SER A 111 -14.51 8.63 4.21
CA SER A 111 -13.74 8.61 5.45
C SER A 111 -12.37 7.95 5.24
N TYR A 112 -11.36 8.34 6.04
CA TYR A 112 -10.05 7.71 5.98
C TYR A 112 -10.10 6.21 6.28
N THR A 113 -11.04 5.78 7.13
CA THR A 113 -11.26 4.36 7.45
C THR A 113 -11.80 3.59 6.26
N ASP A 114 -12.82 4.12 5.57
CA ASP A 114 -13.43 3.44 4.41
C ASP A 114 -12.46 3.39 3.24
N GLY A 115 -11.74 4.49 2.97
CA GLY A 115 -10.71 4.53 1.95
C GLY A 115 -9.54 3.59 2.28
N GLY A 116 -9.18 3.46 3.56
CA GLY A 116 -8.14 2.55 4.03
C GLY A 116 -8.52 1.09 3.78
N ILE A 117 -9.75 0.71 4.13
CA ILE A 117 -10.30 -0.62 3.86
C ILE A 117 -10.28 -0.93 2.35
N ILE A 118 -10.71 0.01 1.51
CA ILE A 118 -10.63 -0.15 0.04
C ILE A 118 -9.19 -0.42 -0.40
N SER A 119 -8.24 0.37 0.10
CA SER A 119 -6.82 0.24 -0.28
C SER A 119 -6.24 -1.11 0.16
N VAL A 120 -6.62 -1.62 1.33
CA VAL A 120 -6.25 -2.96 1.80
C VAL A 120 -6.86 -4.05 0.91
N ILE A 121 -8.14 -3.94 0.56
CA ILE A 121 -8.80 -4.88 -0.35
C ILE A 121 -8.10 -4.91 -1.72
N GLU A 122 -7.69 -3.76 -2.25
CA GLU A 122 -6.93 -3.69 -3.51
C GLU A 122 -5.62 -4.46 -3.44
N ILE A 123 -4.84 -4.27 -2.36
CA ILE A 123 -3.58 -4.98 -2.15
C ILE A 123 -3.82 -6.48 -2.03
N LEU A 124 -4.84 -6.90 -1.27
CA LEU A 124 -5.18 -8.32 -1.11
C LEU A 124 -5.56 -8.96 -2.44
N ILE A 125 -6.34 -8.26 -3.27
CA ILE A 125 -6.69 -8.72 -4.62
C ILE A 125 -5.44 -8.86 -5.49
N GLU A 126 -4.49 -7.93 -5.41
CA GLU A 126 -3.21 -8.03 -6.15
C GLU A 126 -2.38 -9.23 -5.71
N VAL A 127 -2.19 -9.40 -4.41
CA VAL A 127 -1.40 -10.52 -3.87
C VAL A 127 -2.08 -11.84 -4.21
N LEU A 128 -3.42 -11.92 -4.12
CA LEU A 128 -4.17 -13.10 -4.50
C LEU A 128 -4.03 -13.40 -6.00
N ALA A 129 -4.16 -12.39 -6.87
CA ALA A 129 -3.99 -12.57 -8.31
C ALA A 129 -2.58 -13.08 -8.64
N LEU A 130 -1.54 -12.47 -8.07
CA LEU A 130 -0.14 -12.89 -8.26
C LEU A 130 0.10 -14.31 -7.75
N ALA A 131 -0.47 -14.68 -6.60
CA ALA A 131 -0.38 -16.02 -6.06
C ALA A 131 -1.07 -17.03 -7.01
N LEU A 132 -2.27 -16.74 -7.50
CA LEU A 132 -3.00 -17.60 -8.44
C LEU A 132 -2.25 -17.76 -9.77
N PHE A 133 -1.73 -16.68 -10.34
CA PHE A 133 -0.90 -16.75 -11.54
C PHE A 133 0.38 -17.58 -11.31
N SER A 134 1.00 -17.46 -10.14
CA SER A 134 2.18 -18.24 -9.78
C SER A 134 1.86 -19.73 -9.64
N VAL A 135 0.71 -20.09 -9.04
CA VAL A 135 0.22 -21.49 -9.00
C VAL A 135 0.01 -22.01 -10.41
N PHE A 136 -0.72 -21.25 -11.24
CA PHE A 136 -1.03 -21.66 -12.61
C PHE A 136 0.23 -21.89 -13.44
N TRP A 137 1.20 -20.96 -13.35
CA TRP A 137 2.49 -21.08 -14.02
C TRP A 137 3.26 -22.32 -13.53
N SER A 138 3.33 -22.51 -12.21
CA SER A 138 4.01 -23.64 -11.59
C SER A 138 3.41 -24.99 -12.01
N LEU A 139 2.09 -25.06 -12.22
CA LEU A 139 1.40 -26.25 -12.74
C LEU A 139 1.75 -26.51 -14.22
N ILE A 140 1.80 -25.48 -15.07
CA ILE A 140 2.15 -25.62 -16.49
C ILE A 140 3.59 -26.13 -16.66
N PHE A 141 4.53 -25.62 -15.86
CA PHE A 141 5.95 -25.94 -15.99
C PHE A 141 6.43 -27.04 -15.04
N GLY A 142 5.52 -27.70 -14.32
CA GLY A 142 5.84 -28.85 -13.47
C GLY A 142 6.72 -28.54 -12.25
N GLN A 143 6.74 -27.30 -11.76
CA GLN A 143 7.58 -26.88 -10.63
C GLN A 143 6.90 -27.18 -9.29
N SER A 144 6.90 -28.44 -8.86
CA SER A 144 6.11 -28.91 -7.71
C SER A 144 6.48 -28.33 -6.34
N GLY A 145 7.70 -27.83 -6.16
CA GLY A 145 8.22 -27.39 -4.84
C GLY A 145 7.50 -26.19 -4.21
N TYR A 146 6.81 -25.36 -5.00
CA TYR A 146 6.19 -24.11 -4.53
C TYR A 146 4.66 -24.10 -4.60
N ILE A 147 4.04 -25.15 -5.14
CA ILE A 147 2.59 -25.20 -5.39
C ILE A 147 1.80 -25.14 -4.09
N LEU A 148 2.15 -25.99 -3.11
CA LEU A 148 1.40 -26.11 -1.85
C LEU A 148 1.43 -24.80 -1.02
N PRO A 149 2.58 -24.15 -0.79
CA PRO A 149 2.62 -22.83 -0.13
C PRO A 149 1.78 -21.77 -0.85
N LEU A 150 1.82 -21.74 -2.19
CA LEU A 150 1.07 -20.76 -2.98
C LEU A 150 -0.45 -21.02 -2.90
N ILE A 151 -0.90 -22.27 -2.92
CA ILE A 151 -2.31 -22.64 -2.73
C ILE A 151 -2.79 -22.23 -1.33
N LEU A 152 -2.01 -22.53 -0.29
CA LEU A 152 -2.35 -22.15 1.09
C LEU A 152 -2.45 -20.63 1.24
N LEU A 153 -1.54 -19.88 0.60
CA LEU A 153 -1.59 -18.41 0.54
C LEU A 153 -2.88 -17.93 -0.14
N CYS A 154 -3.28 -18.54 -1.26
CA CYS A 154 -4.52 -18.19 -1.96
C CYS A 154 -5.76 -18.43 -1.08
N ILE A 155 -5.82 -19.58 -0.39
CA ILE A 155 -6.92 -19.91 0.53
C ILE A 155 -6.97 -18.91 1.68
N PHE A 156 -5.83 -18.62 2.32
CA PHE A 156 -5.74 -17.67 3.42
C PHE A 156 -6.21 -16.27 3.01
N LEU A 157 -5.71 -15.76 1.87
CA LEU A 157 -6.09 -14.44 1.36
C LEU A 157 -7.59 -14.39 0.99
N SER A 158 -8.12 -15.45 0.40
CA SER A 158 -9.55 -15.54 0.05
C SER A 158 -10.43 -15.49 1.30
N ILE A 159 -10.09 -16.26 2.34
CA ILE A 159 -10.79 -16.25 3.63
C ILE A 159 -10.67 -14.87 4.28
N PHE A 160 -9.50 -14.23 4.22
CA PHE A 160 -9.29 -12.91 4.80
C PHE A 160 -10.12 -11.83 4.09
N ILE A 161 -10.15 -11.82 2.76
CA ILE A 161 -11.00 -10.92 1.96
C ILE A 161 -12.48 -11.15 2.28
N LEU A 162 -12.93 -12.41 2.30
CA LEU A 162 -14.31 -12.75 2.67
C LEU A 162 -14.61 -12.30 4.10
N GLY A 163 -13.67 -12.48 5.04
CA GLY A 163 -13.77 -11.99 6.40
C GLY A 163 -14.00 -10.47 6.44
N ILE A 164 -13.21 -9.68 5.70
CA ILE A 164 -13.35 -8.22 5.61
C ILE A 164 -14.70 -7.81 4.99
N LEU A 165 -15.17 -8.55 3.98
CA LEU A 165 -16.44 -8.25 3.28
C LEU A 165 -17.67 -8.64 4.11
N PHE A 166 -17.64 -9.78 4.80
CA PHE A 166 -18.77 -10.32 5.58
C PHE A 166 -18.84 -9.76 6.99
N PHE A 167 -17.72 -9.55 7.66
CA PHE A 167 -17.73 -8.74 8.87
C PHE A 167 -17.94 -7.30 8.43
N LYS A 168 -19.13 -6.75 8.69
CA LYS A 168 -19.34 -5.29 8.75
C LYS A 168 -18.49 -4.73 9.90
N ILE A 169 -17.19 -4.62 9.63
CA ILE A 169 -16.14 -4.02 10.44
C ILE A 169 -16.59 -2.70 11.10
N PRO A 170 -17.45 -1.83 10.54
CA PRO A 170 -17.93 -0.65 11.26
C PRO A 170 -18.60 -0.95 12.62
N ASN A 171 -19.25 -2.09 12.83
CA ASN A 171 -19.93 -2.37 14.11
C ASN A 171 -18.99 -2.90 15.19
N ILE A 172 -18.03 -3.75 14.84
CA ILE A 172 -17.06 -4.28 15.81
C ILE A 172 -15.98 -3.24 16.09
N ILE A 173 -15.50 -2.53 15.07
CA ILE A 173 -14.57 -1.42 15.26
C ILE A 173 -15.24 -0.27 16.00
N LYS A 174 -16.50 0.13 15.74
CA LYS A 174 -17.20 1.10 16.61
C LYS A 174 -17.29 0.63 18.05
N LYS A 175 -17.53 -0.65 18.29
CA LYS A 175 -17.66 -1.23 19.64
C LYS A 175 -16.32 -1.32 20.37
N ILE A 176 -15.23 -1.58 19.64
CA ILE A 176 -13.87 -1.59 20.18
C ILE A 176 -13.38 -0.16 20.40
N ILE A 177 -13.56 0.74 19.42
CA ILE A 177 -13.22 2.17 19.53
C ILE A 177 -14.03 2.84 20.63
N SER A 178 -15.32 2.54 20.84
CA SER A 178 -16.08 3.11 21.96
C SER A 178 -15.62 2.59 23.31
N LYS A 179 -15.25 1.31 23.41
CA LYS A 179 -14.64 0.73 24.63
C LYS A 179 -13.29 1.35 24.96
N ILE A 180 -12.49 1.58 23.92
CA ILE A 180 -11.16 2.19 24.01
C ILE A 180 -11.30 3.68 24.34
N SER A 181 -12.11 4.44 23.59
CA SER A 181 -12.41 5.86 23.82
C SER A 181 -12.91 6.13 25.23
N ASN A 182 -13.79 5.29 25.79
CA ASN A 182 -14.27 5.47 27.17
C ASN A 182 -13.18 5.21 28.22
N LYS A 183 -12.27 4.26 27.97
CA LYS A 183 -11.09 4.06 28.83
C LYS A 183 -10.12 5.23 28.73
N PHE A 184 -9.88 5.74 27.52
CA PHE A 184 -8.98 6.86 27.28
C PHE A 184 -9.52 8.19 27.81
N ALA A 185 -10.82 8.47 27.66
CA ALA A 185 -11.46 9.64 28.27
C ALA A 185 -11.36 9.62 29.81
N LYS A 186 -11.43 8.42 30.42
CA LYS A 186 -11.21 8.26 31.86
C LYS A 186 -9.75 8.54 32.25
N ILE A 187 -8.79 8.13 31.42
CA ILE A 187 -7.36 8.40 31.63
C ILE A 187 -7.05 9.89 31.40
N GLU A 188 -7.65 10.51 30.39
CA GLU A 188 -7.50 11.93 30.07
C GLU A 188 -8.07 12.82 31.19
N TYR A 189 -9.25 12.48 31.72
CA TYR A 189 -9.81 13.14 32.92
C TYR A 189 -8.92 13.00 34.16
N THR A 190 -8.28 11.83 34.33
CA THR A 190 -7.35 11.59 35.45
C THR A 190 -6.02 12.34 35.25
N LEU A 191 -5.57 12.51 34.01
CA LEU A 191 -4.35 13.22 33.65
C LEU A 191 -4.52 14.75 33.67
N GLU A 192 -5.70 15.24 33.30
CA GLU A 192 -6.07 16.66 33.34
C GLU A 192 -6.11 17.18 34.77
N ASN A 193 -6.52 16.34 35.73
CA ASN A 193 -6.40 16.62 37.17
C ASN A 193 -4.96 16.53 37.72
N SER A 194 -3.98 16.08 36.93
CA SER A 194 -2.61 15.82 37.41
C SER A 194 -1.54 16.83 36.94
N ASN A 195 -1.92 17.91 36.24
CA ASN A 195 -1.05 19.02 35.80
C ASN A 195 0.26 18.60 35.07
N LYS A 196 0.31 17.41 34.44
CA LYS A 196 1.48 16.94 33.70
C LYS A 196 1.30 17.13 32.19
N ILE A 197 1.71 18.31 31.72
CA ILE A 197 1.64 18.76 30.31
C ILE A 197 2.37 17.81 29.34
N ALA A 198 3.39 17.08 29.81
CA ALA A 198 4.18 16.15 28.97
C ALA A 198 3.39 14.95 28.42
N PHE A 199 2.27 14.56 29.04
CA PHE A 199 1.47 13.40 28.60
C PHE A 199 0.46 13.74 27.49
N ARG A 200 0.05 15.01 27.33
CA ARG A 200 -0.92 15.43 26.30
C ARG A 200 -0.43 15.21 24.87
N CYS A 201 0.88 15.24 24.63
CA CYS A 201 1.47 14.99 23.30
C CYS A 201 1.82 13.51 23.05
N LEU A 202 1.99 12.72 24.12
CA LEU A 202 2.43 11.32 24.03
C LEU A 202 1.28 10.38 23.65
N VAL A 203 0.07 10.64 24.15
CA VAL A 203 -1.10 9.78 23.92
C VAL A 203 -1.51 9.72 22.43
N PRO A 204 -1.62 10.84 21.69
CA PRO A 204 -1.93 10.80 20.25
C PRO A 204 -0.82 10.12 19.43
N SER A 205 0.45 10.32 19.83
CA SER A 205 1.59 9.72 19.14
C SER A 205 1.63 8.20 19.29
N ILE A 206 1.42 7.68 20.51
CA ILE A 206 1.35 6.24 20.80
C ILE A 206 0.15 5.60 20.10
N LEU A 207 -1.00 6.31 20.04
CA LEU A 207 -2.17 5.87 19.29
C LEU A 207 -1.88 5.75 17.80
N LEU A 208 -1.13 6.68 17.23
CA LEU A 208 -0.71 6.63 15.83
C LEU A 208 0.27 5.47 15.58
N THR A 209 1.24 5.22 16.47
CA THR A 209 2.20 4.13 16.31
C THR A 209 1.56 2.76 16.48
N LEU A 210 0.63 2.59 17.43
CA LEU A 210 -0.11 1.34 17.61
C LEU A 210 -1.07 1.07 16.44
N LEU A 211 -1.64 2.10 15.85
CA LEU A 211 -2.47 1.95 14.65
C LEU A 211 -1.65 1.47 13.44
N ILE A 212 -0.38 1.88 13.35
CA ILE A 212 0.56 1.48 12.28
C ILE A 212 1.13 0.07 12.52
N LEU A 213 1.18 -0.41 13.75
CA LEU A 213 1.69 -1.74 14.11
C LEU A 213 0.64 -2.86 14.01
N ILE A 214 -0.64 -2.52 13.97
CA ILE A 214 -1.77 -3.47 13.89
C ILE A 214 -2.27 -3.60 12.43
N ILE A 215 -1.87 -2.70 11.54
CA ILE A 215 -2.12 -2.71 10.09
C ILE A 215 -0.89 -3.29 9.39
#